data_AF-A0A947SDQ0-F1
#
_entry.id   AF-A0A947SDQ0-F1
#
_cell.length_a   1.000
_cell.length_b   1.000
_cell.length_c   1.000
_cell.angle_alpha   90.00
_cell.angle_beta   90.00
_cell.angle_gamma   90.00
#
_symmetry.space_group_name_H-M   'P 1'
#
loop_
_entity.id
_entity.type
_entity.pdbx_description
1 polymer ?
#
loop_
_entity_poly.entity_id
_entity_poly.type
_entity_poly.pdbx_seq_one_letter_code
_entity_poly.pdbx_strand_id
1 'polypeptide(L)'
;MHDLHLADRILQFVREEAEKRKLTKVHKVVVELGQIVEHEVTIKPENLKFNIQGLASGTVFQGGELEVIPISEMGIYRIKEIVGE
;
A
#
# COMPACT_ATOMS: atom_id res chain seq x y z
N MET A 1 0.49 7.87 15.46
CA MET A 1 -0.31 6.72 15.00
C MET A 1 0.58 5.95 14.03
N HIS A 2 1.17 4.83 14.46
CA HIS A 2 2.34 4.23 13.82
C HIS A 2 2.04 3.50 12.49
N ASP A 3 0.86 2.89 12.33
CA ASP A 3 0.47 2.23 11.06
C ASP A 3 0.36 3.17 9.84
N LEU A 4 0.31 4.50 10.03
CA LEU A 4 0.20 5.46 8.93
C LEU A 4 1.51 5.60 8.15
N HIS A 5 2.66 5.35 8.76
CA HIS A 5 3.95 5.55 8.11
C HIS A 5 4.20 4.54 6.99
N LEU A 6 3.85 3.27 7.20
CA LEU A 6 3.92 2.25 6.18
C LEU A 6 2.92 2.51 5.05
N ALA A 7 1.70 2.93 5.39
CA ALA A 7 0.68 3.28 4.42
C ALA A 7 1.11 4.45 3.52
N ASP A 8 1.67 5.51 4.11
CA ASP A 8 2.19 6.68 3.37
C ASP A 8 3.34 6.27 2.43
N ARG A 9 4.29 5.46 2.91
CA ARG A 9 5.39 4.94 2.07
C ARG A 9 4.89 4.12 0.88
N ILE A 10 3.89 3.27 1.09
CA ILE A 10 3.29 2.48 0.01
C ILE A 10 2.63 3.40 -1.02
N LEU A 11 1.87 4.41 -0.59
CA LEU A 11 1.26 5.38 -1.49
C LEU A 11 2.28 6.21 -2.26
N GLN A 12 3.37 6.63 -1.61
CA GLN A 12 4.48 7.31 -2.27
C GLN A 12 5.07 6.44 -3.38
N PHE A 13 5.33 5.16 -3.10
CA PHE A 13 5.82 4.23 -4.11
C PHE A 13 4.82 4.05 -5.27
N VAL A 14 3.52 3.87 -4.96
CA VAL A 14 2.48 3.73 -5.99
C VAL A 14 2.45 4.97 -6.88
N ARG A 15 2.57 6.16 -6.30
CA ARG A 15 2.65 7.41 -7.04
C ARG A 15 3.90 7.48 -7.92
N GLU A 16 5.08 7.15 -7.39
CA GLU A 16 6.32 7.14 -8.18
C GLU A 16 6.24 6.17 -9.36
N GLU A 17 5.68 4.99 -9.14
CA GLU A 17 5.51 3.99 -10.20
C GLU A 17 4.47 4.43 -11.24
N ALA A 18 3.38 5.06 -10.79
CA ALA A 18 2.41 5.69 -11.68
C ALA A 18 3.03 6.79 -12.53
N GLU A 19 3.84 7.67 -11.95
CA GLU A 19 4.55 8.74 -12.67
C GLU A 19 5.53 8.16 -13.70
N LYS A 20 6.30 7.12 -13.34
CA LYS A 20 7.21 6.42 -14.28
C LYS A 20 6.47 5.80 -15.46
N ARG A 21 5.31 5.22 -15.20
CA ARG A 21 4.44 4.58 -16.21
C ARG A 21 3.49 5.56 -16.91
N LYS A 22 3.52 6.84 -16.53
CA LYS A 22 2.61 7.90 -17.00
C LYS A 22 1.12 7.58 -16.78
N LEU A 23 0.83 6.83 -15.71
CA LEU A 23 -0.55 6.53 -15.31
C LEU A 23 -1.16 7.78 -14.70
N THR A 24 -2.30 8.17 -15.24
CA THR A 24 -3.15 9.25 -14.71
C THR A 24 -3.98 8.77 -13.53
N LYS A 25 -4.29 7.47 -13.48
CA LYS A 25 -5.08 6.85 -12.42
C LYS A 25 -4.66 5.41 -12.19
N VAL A 26 -4.59 5.01 -10.92
CA VAL A 26 -4.30 3.63 -10.49
C VAL A 26 -5.60 3.00 -10.01
N HIS A 27 -5.99 1.90 -10.63
CA HIS A 27 -7.22 1.16 -10.34
C HIS A 27 -7.02 0.00 -9.38
N LYS A 28 -5.84 -0.63 -9.41
CA LYS A 28 -5.53 -1.77 -8.53
C LYS A 28 -4.08 -1.74 -8.07
N VAL A 29 -3.88 -2.02 -6.78
CA VAL A 29 -2.56 -2.24 -6.18
C VAL A 29 -2.59 -3.53 -5.39
N VAL A 30 -1.61 -4.40 -5.61
CA VAL A 30 -1.40 -5.63 -4.86
C VAL A 30 -0.13 -5.50 -4.04
N VAL A 31 -0.26 -5.62 -2.72
CA VAL A 31 0.84 -5.53 -1.76
C VAL A 31 1.00 -6.87 -1.06
N GLU A 32 2.20 -7.43 -1.09
CA GLU A 32 2.57 -8.54 -0.23
C GLU A 32 3.12 -7.99 1.09
N LEU A 33 2.48 -8.35 2.20
CA LEU A 33 2.82 -7.87 3.54
C LEU A 33 3.37 -9.03 4.38
N GLY A 34 4.65 -8.96 4.72
CA GLY A 34 5.25 -9.86 5.69
C GLY A 34 4.80 -9.57 7.12
N GLN A 35 5.26 -10.37 8.07
CA GLN A 35 5.04 -10.11 9.50
C GLN A 35 5.87 -8.90 9.93
N ILE A 36 5.26 -7.71 9.87
CA ILE A 36 5.87 -6.47 10.34
C ILE A 36 5.35 -6.19 11.75
N VAL A 37 6.27 -6.14 12.71
CA VAL A 37 6.01 -5.71 14.08
C VAL A 37 6.61 -4.32 14.24
N GLU A 38 5.76 -3.33 14.46
CA GLU A 38 6.19 -1.95 14.69
C GLU A 38 5.68 -1.50 16.06
N HIS A 39 6.59 -1.05 16.93
CA HIS A 39 6.25 -0.62 18.31
C HIS A 39 5.40 -1.65 19.07
N GLU A 40 5.81 -2.92 19.03
CA GLU A 40 5.16 -4.05 19.74
C GLU A 40 3.76 -4.42 19.22
N VAL A 41 3.31 -3.79 18.13
CA VAL A 41 2.04 -4.09 17.47
C VAL A 41 2.29 -4.69 16.10
N THR A 42 1.68 -5.84 15.82
CA THR A 42 1.71 -6.45 14.48
C THR A 42 0.79 -5.69 13.54
N ILE A 43 1.34 -5.20 12.44
CA ILE A 43 0.56 -4.57 11.38
C ILE A 43 -0.31 -5.64 10.71
N LYS A 44 -1.63 -5.51 10.88
CA LYS A 44 -2.58 -6.40 10.21
C LYS A 44 -2.83 -5.90 8.79
N PRO A 45 -3.01 -6.82 7.81
CA PRO A 45 -3.39 -6.46 6.44
C PRO A 45 -4.61 -5.52 6.37
N GLU A 46 -5.60 -5.73 7.23
CA GLU A 46 -6.82 -4.93 7.31
C GLU A 46 -6.55 -3.49 7.77
N ASN A 47 -5.68 -3.30 8.78
CA ASN A 47 -5.31 -1.98 9.27
C ASN A 47 -4.55 -1.20 8.19
N LEU A 48 -3.59 -1.88 7.53
CA LEU A 48 -2.81 -1.27 6.46
C LEU A 48 -3.71 -0.87 5.30
N LYS A 49 -4.65 -1.75 4.92
CA LYS A 49 -5.63 -1.46 3.88
C LYS A 49 -6.49 -0.25 4.21
N PHE A 50 -7.03 -0.18 5.43
CA PHE A 50 -7.83 0.95 5.88
C PHE A 50 -7.06 2.26 5.84
N ASN A 51 -5.82 2.27 6.33
CA ASN A 51 -4.97 3.45 6.35
C ASN A 51 -4.60 3.93 4.94
N ILE A 52 -4.22 3.01 4.04
CA ILE A 52 -3.93 3.35 2.65
C ILE A 52 -5.17 3.92 1.97
N GLN A 53 -6.34 3.30 2.14
CA GLN A 53 -7.57 3.83 1.55
C GLN A 53 -7.94 5.22 2.10
N GLY A 54 -7.72 5.46 3.39
CA GLY A 54 -7.91 6.77 4.00
C GLY A 54 -6.96 7.84 3.43
N LEU A 55 -5.69 7.49 3.24
CA LEU A 55 -4.66 8.40 2.69
C LEU A 55 -4.73 8.54 1.16
N ALA A 56 -5.36 7.61 0.44
CA ALA A 56 -5.46 7.63 -1.01
C ALA A 56 -6.37 8.74 -1.55
N SER A 57 -7.19 9.37 -0.70
CA SER A 57 -8.06 10.48 -1.09
C SER A 57 -7.25 11.67 -1.63
N GLY A 58 -7.56 12.13 -2.84
CA GLY A 58 -6.82 13.20 -3.53
C GLY A 58 -5.52 12.73 -4.21
N THR A 59 -5.28 11.42 -4.31
CA THR A 59 -4.10 10.84 -5.00
C THR A 59 -4.49 10.10 -6.28
N VAL A 60 -3.50 9.66 -7.07
CA VAL A 60 -3.72 8.83 -8.26
C VAL A 60 -4.40 7.49 -7.98
N PHE A 61 -4.38 7.01 -6.73
CA PHE A 61 -5.00 5.76 -6.30
C PHE A 61 -6.37 5.96 -5.61
N GLN A 62 -6.96 7.16 -5.73
CA GLN A 62 -8.25 7.44 -5.11
C GLN A 62 -9.35 6.49 -5.63
N GLY A 63 -9.96 5.74 -4.70
CA GLY A 63 -11.03 4.79 -5.01
C GLY A 63 -10.56 3.50 -5.69
N GLY A 64 -9.26 3.23 -5.74
CA GLY A 64 -8.71 2.00 -6.30
C GLY A 64 -8.89 0.78 -5.38
N GLU A 65 -8.83 -0.40 -6.00
CA GLU A 65 -8.85 -1.70 -5.32
C GLU A 65 -7.48 -1.98 -4.70
N LEU A 66 -7.45 -2.16 -3.38
CA LEU A 66 -6.25 -2.55 -2.65
C LEU A 66 -6.38 -3.99 -2.14
N GLU A 67 -5.44 -4.82 -2.55
CA GLU A 67 -5.29 -6.20 -2.12
C GLU A 67 -3.99 -6.34 -1.31
N VAL A 68 -4.11 -6.78 -0.05
CA VAL A 68 -2.96 -7.01 0.83
C VAL A 68 -2.86 -8.51 1.10
N ILE A 69 -1.83 -9.14 0.53
CA ILE A 69 -1.59 -10.57 0.64
C ILE A 69 -0.57 -10.80 1.77
N PRO A 70 -0.95 -11.45 2.88
CA PRO A 70 0.00 -11.77 3.92
C PRO A 70 1.00 -12.84 3.43
N ILE A 71 2.29 -12.63 3.69
CA ILE A 71 3.36 -13.59 3.40
C ILE A 71 4.09 -14.00 4.68
N SER A 72 4.72 -15.17 4.68
CA SER A 72 5.42 -15.71 5.87
C SER A 72 6.76 -15.05 6.17
N GLU A 73 7.27 -14.19 5.29
CA GLU A 73 8.52 -13.44 5.50
C GLU A 73 8.35 -12.39 6.61
N MET A 74 9.37 -12.17 7.44
CA MET A 74 9.32 -11.17 8.53
C MET A 74 9.91 -9.82 8.10
N GLY A 75 9.28 -8.73 8.54
CA GLY A 75 9.85 -7.38 8.43
C GLY A 75 9.92 -6.78 7.02
N ILE A 76 9.22 -7.37 6.05
CA ILE A 76 9.24 -6.90 4.66
C ILE A 76 7.85 -6.63 4.11
N TYR A 77 7.79 -5.78 3.08
CA TYR A 77 6.64 -5.64 2.20
C TYR A 77 7.12 -5.49 0.75
N ARG A 78 6.28 -5.90 -0.21
CA ARG A 78 6.57 -5.78 -1.64
C ARG A 78 5.32 -5.36 -2.38
N ILE A 79 5.46 -4.49 -3.38
CA ILE A 79 4.37 -4.19 -4.30
C ILE A 79 4.48 -5.17 -5.46
N LYS A 80 3.51 -6.07 -5.53
CA LYS A 80 3.46 -7.15 -6.52
C LYS A 80 2.95 -6.65 -7.86
N GLU A 81 1.94 -5.79 -7.82
CA GLU A 81 1.26 -5.33 -9.03
C GLU A 81 0.66 -3.93 -8.84
N ILE A 82 0.75 -3.12 -9.90
CA ILE A 82 0.08 -1.83 -10.04
C ILE A 82 -0.58 -1.80 -11.41
N VAL A 83 -1.90 -1.64 -11.43
CA VAL A 83 -2.71 -1.53 -12.64
C VAL A 83 -3.37 -0.16 -12.67
N GLY A 84 -3.24 0.55 -13.79
CA GLY A 84 -3.78 1.88 -13.99
C GLY A 84 -3.86 2.25 -15.46
N GLU A 85 -4.38 3.45 -15.73
CA GLU A 85 -4.50 4.07 -17.06
C GLU A 85 -3.84 5.45 -17.10
#